data_AF-A0A835WJ88-F1
#
_entry.id   AF-A0A835WJ88-F1
#
_cell.length_a   1.000
_cell.length_b   1.000
_cell.length_c   1.000
_cell.angle_alpha   90.00
_cell.angle_beta   90.00
_cell.angle_gamma   90.00
#
_symmetry.space_group_name_H-M   'P 1'
#
loop_
_entity.id
_entity.type
_entity.pdbx_description
1 polymer ?
#
loop_
_entity_poly.entity_id
_entity_poly.type
_entity_poly.pdbx_seq_one_letter_code
_entity_poly.pdbx_strand_id
1 'polypeptide(L)'
;MAPNALHNANYRRRVAAGGRQLAQPGAAGTCSLSRCRRSGPGVACAGGHSAYTETLLEARTAAEQRHAPETFRLAGVTFDGRQDLVRALRPDQVLLLEREPWNPYDPAAVRVTDLRGRTLGYVPRKDGYNSRYSRTEHGFGLVASAGPVAEPGPSNYGAAVFARPNLASLTLEPLLPPAASEAACLSDLPTSLGPRLPALRAASLAAANFRCEVSGASEAQLPLVLTPVWRFNAGARRVQLVRLAVLSQPLAEAKRRLEEGLMAAAAAAVAAGELPGASAAGASGISGSSGSSGAAEEAGAALSEALSGLLGTPEEYLFSEINGLGEEDALPYFRLVCRRAAVVQAEGWQVELLM
;
A
#
# COMPACT_ATOMS: atom_id res chain seq x y z
N MET A 1 32.29 -0.88 -6.43
CA MET A 1 31.09 -0.04 -6.66
C MET A 1 30.25 -0.63 -7.78
N ALA A 2 29.29 -1.52 -7.46
CA ALA A 2 28.08 -1.83 -8.25
C ALA A 2 27.01 -2.64 -7.45
N PRO A 3 26.75 -2.37 -6.15
CA PRO A 3 25.74 -3.15 -5.39
C PRO A 3 24.28 -2.87 -5.82
N ASN A 4 23.99 -1.76 -6.51
CA ASN A 4 22.62 -1.35 -6.85
C ASN A 4 21.98 -2.13 -8.01
N ALA A 5 22.77 -2.68 -8.94
CA ALA A 5 22.21 -3.39 -10.11
C ALA A 5 21.61 -4.76 -9.72
N LEU A 6 22.26 -5.47 -8.77
CA LEU A 6 21.80 -6.78 -8.28
C LEU A 6 20.51 -6.69 -7.47
N HIS A 7 20.34 -5.65 -6.65
CA HIS A 7 19.10 -5.44 -5.90
C HIS A 7 17.92 -5.10 -6.80
N ASN A 8 18.13 -4.28 -7.85
CA ASN A 8 17.08 -3.99 -8.83
C ASN A 8 16.72 -5.24 -9.66
N ALA A 9 17.70 -6.10 -9.96
CA ALA A 9 17.47 -7.38 -10.62
C ALA A 9 16.73 -8.38 -9.71
N ASN A 10 17.02 -8.41 -8.39
CA ASN A 10 16.31 -9.26 -7.44
C ASN A 10 14.88 -8.76 -7.16
N TYR A 11 14.69 -7.45 -7.03
CA TYR A 11 13.38 -6.79 -7.00
C TYR A 11 12.51 -7.26 -8.17
N ARG A 12 13.07 -7.27 -9.39
CA ARG A 12 12.37 -7.76 -10.59
C ARG A 12 12.29 -9.28 -10.71
N ARG A 13 13.29 -10.03 -10.23
CA ARG A 13 13.28 -11.51 -10.31
C ARG A 13 12.20 -12.13 -9.43
N ARG A 14 11.85 -11.52 -8.29
CA ARG A 14 10.70 -11.99 -7.50
C ARG A 14 9.38 -11.78 -8.24
N VAL A 15 9.20 -10.58 -8.81
CA VAL A 15 8.04 -10.23 -9.63
C VAL A 15 7.93 -11.17 -10.84
N ALA A 16 9.02 -11.38 -11.57
CA ALA A 16 9.04 -12.27 -12.74
C ALA A 16 8.99 -13.77 -12.43
N ALA A 17 9.39 -14.22 -11.22
CA ALA A 17 9.36 -15.63 -10.84
C ALA A 17 8.02 -16.07 -10.21
N GLY A 18 7.20 -15.13 -9.73
CA GLY A 18 5.82 -15.38 -9.28
C GLY A 18 4.80 -15.41 -10.42
N GLY A 19 5.07 -14.72 -11.53
CA GLY A 19 4.32 -14.87 -12.77
C GLY A 19 4.61 -16.23 -13.41
N ARG A 20 3.56 -17.05 -13.62
CA ARG A 20 3.63 -18.27 -14.44
C ARG A 20 4.53 -18.03 -15.65
N GLN A 21 5.56 -18.86 -15.80
CA GLN A 21 6.40 -18.95 -16.98
C GLN A 21 5.49 -19.12 -18.22
N LEU A 22 5.14 -18.01 -18.88
CA LEU A 22 4.63 -18.05 -20.24
C LEU A 22 5.80 -18.53 -21.09
N ALA A 23 5.69 -19.78 -21.53
CA ALA A 23 6.69 -20.45 -22.34
C ALA A 23 7.13 -19.56 -23.51
N GLN A 24 8.44 -19.35 -23.66
CA GLN A 24 8.99 -18.75 -24.86
C GLN A 24 8.70 -19.65 -26.07
N PRO A 25 8.29 -19.10 -27.22
CA PRO A 25 8.11 -19.89 -28.43
C PRO A 25 9.49 -20.29 -28.97
N GLY A 26 9.85 -21.55 -28.75
CA GLY A 26 10.94 -22.23 -29.46
C GLY A 26 10.57 -22.50 -30.91
N ALA A 27 11.56 -22.38 -31.79
CA ALA A 27 11.47 -22.41 -33.24
C ALA A 27 10.75 -23.61 -33.86
N ALA A 28 9.99 -23.30 -34.93
CA ALA A 28 9.67 -24.12 -36.10
C ALA A 28 9.39 -25.62 -35.88
N GLY A 29 8.11 -25.94 -35.68
CA GLY A 29 7.54 -27.26 -35.96
C GLY A 29 6.14 -27.10 -36.51
N THR A 30 5.96 -27.31 -37.82
CA THR A 30 4.64 -27.42 -38.45
C THR A 30 3.93 -28.64 -37.88
N CYS A 31 2.97 -28.42 -36.98
CA CYS A 31 2.03 -29.45 -36.57
C CYS A 31 0.60 -28.91 -36.50
N SER A 32 -0.27 -29.67 -37.15
CA SER A 32 -1.69 -29.43 -37.41
C SER A 32 -2.49 -29.12 -36.16
N LEU A 33 -3.05 -27.91 -36.10
CA LEU A 33 -4.12 -27.54 -35.18
C LEU A 33 -5.44 -28.14 -35.68
N SER A 34 -5.81 -29.29 -35.13
CA SER A 34 -7.18 -29.79 -35.21
C SER A 34 -7.72 -30.13 -33.81
N ARG A 35 -8.81 -29.43 -33.47
CA ARG A 35 -9.81 -29.71 -32.42
C ARG A 35 -9.38 -29.52 -30.95
N CYS A 36 -9.80 -28.38 -30.39
CA CYS A 36 -10.58 -28.36 -29.15
C CYS A 36 -11.59 -27.20 -29.18
N ARG A 37 -12.77 -27.47 -29.74
CA ARG A 37 -13.99 -26.65 -29.51
C ARG A 37 -14.67 -27.18 -28.24
N ARG A 38 -14.61 -26.42 -27.15
CA ARG A 38 -15.69 -26.35 -26.17
C ARG A 38 -15.98 -24.88 -25.92
N SER A 39 -16.91 -24.38 -26.74
CA SER A 39 -17.60 -23.11 -26.61
C SER A 39 -18.57 -23.18 -25.43
N GLY A 40 -18.22 -22.54 -24.31
CA GLY A 40 -19.19 -21.96 -23.38
C GLY A 40 -19.57 -20.55 -23.85
N PRO A 41 -20.79 -20.05 -23.57
CA PRO A 41 -21.22 -18.74 -24.02
C PRO A 41 -20.51 -17.61 -23.26
N GLY A 42 -19.48 -17.06 -23.92
CA GLY A 42 -19.25 -15.63 -24.12
C GLY A 42 -19.41 -14.67 -22.94
N VAL A 43 -18.33 -14.47 -22.18
CA VAL A 43 -18.00 -13.15 -21.62
C VAL A 43 -16.78 -12.63 -22.38
N ALA A 44 -17.04 -11.92 -23.48
CA ALA A 44 -16.02 -11.20 -24.24
C ALA A 44 -15.68 -9.89 -23.51
N CYS A 45 -14.98 -9.98 -22.38
CA CYS A 45 -14.51 -8.82 -21.62
C CYS A 45 -13.07 -9.06 -21.15
N ALA A 46 -12.09 -9.07 -22.06
CA ALA A 46 -10.68 -9.25 -21.65
C ALA A 46 -9.62 -8.53 -22.50
N GLY A 47 -9.96 -8.01 -23.69
CA GLY A 47 -8.95 -7.44 -24.59
C GLY A 47 -8.43 -6.05 -24.20
N GLY A 48 -9.22 -5.24 -23.47
CA GLY A 48 -8.88 -3.83 -23.20
C GLY A 48 -7.94 -3.61 -22.01
N HIS A 49 -8.02 -4.45 -20.97
CA HIS A 49 -7.22 -4.26 -19.74
C HIS A 49 -5.73 -4.54 -19.94
N SER A 50 -5.38 -5.36 -20.93
CA SER A 50 -3.98 -5.75 -21.17
C SER A 50 -3.13 -4.57 -21.67
N ALA A 51 -3.64 -3.76 -22.60
CA ALA A 51 -2.84 -2.70 -23.25
C ALA A 51 -2.44 -1.57 -22.28
N TYR A 52 -3.37 -1.16 -21.40
CA TYR A 52 -3.08 -0.14 -20.40
C TYR A 52 -2.13 -0.63 -19.31
N THR A 53 -2.24 -1.90 -18.93
CA THR A 53 -1.38 -2.51 -17.90
C THR A 53 0.08 -2.50 -18.34
N GLU A 54 0.37 -2.91 -19.57
CA GLU A 54 1.74 -2.88 -20.11
C GLU A 54 2.30 -1.45 -20.13
N THR A 55 1.53 -0.50 -20.66
CA THR A 55 1.92 0.93 -20.69
C THR A 55 2.21 1.47 -19.29
N LEU A 56 1.41 1.08 -18.28
CA LEU A 56 1.61 1.48 -16.89
C LEU A 56 2.88 0.91 -16.29
N LEU A 57 3.15 -0.38 -16.50
CA LEU A 57 4.32 -1.06 -15.95
C LEU A 57 5.62 -0.58 -16.61
N GLU A 58 5.60 -0.30 -17.92
CA GLU A 58 6.70 0.33 -18.63
C GLU A 58 6.99 1.74 -18.09
N ALA A 59 5.95 2.57 -17.96
CA ALA A 59 6.09 3.91 -17.39
C ALA A 59 6.63 3.84 -15.96
N ARG A 60 6.09 2.94 -15.12
CA ARG A 60 6.52 2.72 -13.74
C ARG A 60 8.00 2.32 -13.69
N THR A 61 8.41 1.39 -14.54
CA THR A 61 9.80 0.98 -14.70
C THR A 61 10.70 2.16 -15.03
N ALA A 62 10.30 3.01 -15.97
CA ALA A 62 11.07 4.21 -16.32
C ALA A 62 11.13 5.21 -15.15
N ALA A 63 10.05 5.35 -14.37
CA ALA A 63 10.06 6.17 -13.16
C ALA A 63 11.03 5.61 -12.11
N GLU A 64 11.01 4.32 -11.83
CA GLU A 64 11.93 3.65 -10.90
C GLU A 64 13.40 3.81 -11.28
N GLN A 65 13.71 3.91 -12.58
CA GLN A 65 15.07 4.17 -13.05
C GLN A 65 15.52 5.62 -12.80
N ARG A 66 14.59 6.58 -12.84
CA ARG A 66 14.87 8.00 -12.54
C ARG A 66 14.98 8.27 -11.04
N HIS A 67 14.24 7.52 -10.22
CA HIS A 67 14.22 7.68 -8.78
C HIS A 67 15.17 6.69 -8.11
N ALA A 68 16.39 7.15 -7.85
CA ALA A 68 17.42 6.37 -7.17
C ALA A 68 16.89 5.83 -5.83
N PRO A 69 17.03 4.52 -5.57
CA PRO A 69 16.69 3.98 -4.29
C PRO A 69 17.71 4.39 -3.23
N GLU A 70 17.24 4.46 -1.99
CA GLU A 70 18.03 4.86 -0.84
C GLU A 70 18.05 3.71 0.16
N THR A 71 19.16 3.56 0.88
CA THR A 71 19.29 2.60 1.96
C THR A 71 19.58 3.33 3.26
N PHE A 72 18.81 3.02 4.30
CA PHE A 72 19.00 3.60 5.64
C PHE A 72 18.86 2.52 6.71
N ARG A 73 19.53 2.71 7.85
CA ARG A 73 19.36 1.83 9.02
C ARG A 73 18.16 2.29 9.84
N LEU A 74 17.34 1.36 10.32
CA LEU A 74 16.22 1.71 11.21
C LEU A 74 16.72 2.36 12.50
N ALA A 75 16.07 3.45 12.90
CA ALA A 75 16.26 4.10 14.18
C ALA A 75 15.20 3.67 15.21
N GLY A 76 15.52 3.79 16.50
CA GLY A 76 14.55 3.53 17.58
C GLY A 76 14.15 2.05 17.72
N VAL A 77 15.04 1.12 17.36
CA VAL A 77 14.80 -0.33 17.38
C VAL A 77 14.99 -0.97 18.77
N THR A 78 15.53 -0.24 19.75
CA THR A 78 15.89 -0.76 21.09
C THR A 78 14.74 -0.69 22.11
N PHE A 79 13.63 -0.04 21.77
CA PHE A 79 12.51 0.20 22.68
C PHE A 79 11.33 -0.73 22.37
N ASP A 80 10.38 -0.86 23.30
CA ASP A 80 9.08 -1.52 23.12
C ASP A 80 9.12 -2.95 22.54
N GLY A 81 10.15 -3.73 22.88
CA GLY A 81 10.30 -5.11 22.36
C GLY A 81 10.59 -5.20 20.85
N ARG A 82 10.93 -4.08 20.20
CA ARG A 82 11.18 -4.04 18.74
C ARG A 82 12.39 -4.86 18.31
N GLN A 83 13.32 -5.15 19.22
CA GLN A 83 14.47 -6.02 18.97
C GLN A 83 14.07 -7.41 18.49
N ASP A 84 13.03 -8.01 19.06
CA ASP A 84 12.56 -9.34 18.64
C ASP A 84 11.89 -9.30 17.27
N LEU A 85 11.18 -8.21 16.97
CA LEU A 85 10.60 -7.99 15.65
C LEU A 85 11.67 -7.79 14.58
N VAL A 86 12.69 -6.98 14.86
CA VAL A 86 13.82 -6.73 13.95
C VAL A 86 14.64 -8.01 13.74
N ARG A 87 14.84 -8.83 14.79
CA ARG A 87 15.48 -10.14 14.67
C ARG A 87 14.73 -11.09 13.74
N ALA A 88 13.40 -10.99 13.69
CA ALA A 88 12.57 -11.85 12.85
C ALA A 88 12.50 -11.40 11.38
N LEU A 89 13.04 -10.22 11.03
CA LEU A 89 13.01 -9.72 9.65
C LEU A 89 13.86 -10.58 8.73
N ARG A 90 13.36 -10.77 7.51
CA ARG A 90 14.08 -11.47 6.43
C ARG A 90 14.49 -10.47 5.35
N PRO A 91 15.65 -10.64 4.70
CA PRO A 91 15.95 -9.90 3.49
C PRO A 91 14.82 -9.99 2.46
N ASP A 92 14.60 -8.91 1.72
CA ASP A 92 13.53 -8.75 0.73
C ASP A 92 12.10 -8.81 1.30
N GLN A 93 11.92 -8.81 2.62
CA GLN A 93 10.60 -8.64 3.23
C GLN A 93 10.09 -7.22 3.01
N VAL A 94 8.81 -7.09 2.62
CA VAL A 94 8.17 -5.79 2.47
C VAL A 94 7.84 -5.16 3.82
N LEU A 95 8.13 -3.87 3.92
CA LEU A 95 7.79 -3.00 5.02
C LEU A 95 6.89 -1.85 4.54
N LEU A 96 6.02 -1.38 5.43
CA LEU A 96 5.20 -0.19 5.22
C LEU A 96 5.84 1.01 5.92
N LEU A 97 6.02 2.09 5.18
CA LEU A 97 6.50 3.38 5.67
C LEU A 97 5.31 4.33 5.79
N GLU A 98 5.16 4.96 6.95
CA GLU A 98 3.99 5.77 7.28
C GLU A 98 4.42 7.08 7.90
N ARG A 99 3.89 8.20 7.39
CA ARG A 99 4.15 9.50 8.01
C ARG A 99 3.40 9.66 9.32
N GLU A 100 4.08 10.23 10.31
CA GLU A 100 3.49 10.62 11.58
C GLU A 100 3.64 12.13 11.80
N PRO A 101 2.84 12.97 11.10
CA PRO A 101 2.95 14.43 11.23
C PRO A 101 2.58 14.96 12.62
N TRP A 102 1.89 14.16 13.42
CA TRP A 102 1.56 14.46 14.82
C TRP A 102 2.51 13.84 15.84
N ASN A 103 3.65 13.29 15.39
CA ASN A 103 4.66 12.81 16.31
C ASN A 103 5.20 14.00 17.14
N PRO A 104 5.17 13.94 18.48
CA PRO A 104 5.52 15.07 19.33
C PRO A 104 7.00 15.45 19.27
N TYR A 105 7.85 14.57 18.75
CA TYR A 105 9.30 14.78 18.69
C TYR A 105 9.78 15.26 17.32
N ASP A 106 9.14 14.81 16.24
CA ASP A 106 9.48 15.18 14.86
C ASP A 106 8.25 15.11 13.94
N PRO A 107 7.68 16.24 13.48
CA PRO A 107 6.53 16.24 12.56
C PRO A 107 6.87 15.72 11.16
N ALA A 108 8.15 15.47 10.86
CA ALA A 108 8.57 14.78 9.64
C ALA A 108 8.79 13.27 9.87
N ALA A 109 8.54 12.74 11.07
CA ALA A 109 8.77 11.34 11.40
C ALA A 109 8.07 10.40 10.41
N VAL A 110 8.81 9.37 9.99
CA VAL A 110 8.29 8.28 9.18
C VAL A 110 8.47 6.99 9.95
N ARG A 111 7.36 6.44 10.42
CA ARG A 111 7.28 5.16 11.11
C ARG A 111 7.47 4.04 10.10
N VAL A 112 8.27 3.04 10.46
CA VAL A 112 8.42 1.82 9.67
C VAL A 112 7.73 0.68 10.40
N THR A 113 6.81 0.02 9.70
CA THR A 113 6.01 -1.09 10.22
C THR A 113 6.13 -2.29 9.31
N ASP A 114 5.87 -3.48 9.84
CA ASP A 114 5.56 -4.62 8.99
C ASP A 114 4.13 -4.51 8.42
N LEU A 115 3.79 -5.38 7.46
CA LEU A 115 2.45 -5.39 6.87
C LEU A 115 1.35 -5.86 7.83
N ARG A 116 1.68 -6.23 9.07
CA ARG A 116 0.71 -6.51 10.14
C ARG A 116 0.43 -5.28 11.00
N GLY A 117 1.13 -4.17 10.77
CA GLY A 117 1.01 -2.91 11.50
C GLY A 117 1.89 -2.82 12.75
N ARG A 118 2.82 -3.76 12.97
CA ARG A 118 3.73 -3.74 14.12
C ARG A 118 4.88 -2.79 13.84
N THR A 119 5.13 -1.85 14.76
CA THR A 119 6.21 -0.87 14.62
C THR A 119 7.57 -1.53 14.79
N LEU A 120 8.43 -1.36 13.80
CA LEU A 120 9.82 -1.85 13.81
C LEU A 120 10.78 -0.75 14.26
N GLY A 121 10.50 0.48 13.86
CA GLY A 121 11.34 1.63 14.15
C GLY A 121 10.94 2.82 13.28
N TYR A 122 11.91 3.68 13.01
CA TYR A 122 11.72 4.92 12.25
C TYR A 122 12.79 5.11 11.19
N VAL A 123 12.46 5.86 10.15
CA VAL A 123 13.47 6.44 9.25
C VAL A 123 14.35 7.41 10.06
N PRO A 124 15.69 7.34 9.95
CA PRO A 124 16.58 8.25 10.65
C PRO A 124 16.30 9.71 10.30
N ARG A 125 16.29 10.57 11.32
CA ARG A 125 16.14 12.03 11.16
C ARG A 125 17.31 12.67 10.38
N LYS A 126 18.47 12.02 10.35
CA LYS A 126 19.69 12.54 9.73
C LYS A 126 19.50 12.74 8.22
N ASP A 127 20.28 13.64 7.62
CA ASP A 127 20.44 13.81 6.16
C ASP A 127 19.13 14.16 5.41
N GLY A 128 18.11 14.62 6.15
CA GLY A 128 16.84 15.05 5.58
C GLY A 128 16.03 13.93 4.94
N TYR A 129 16.24 12.66 5.32
CA TYR A 129 15.46 11.53 4.78
C TYR A 129 13.96 11.76 4.94
N ASN A 130 13.56 12.19 6.12
CA ASN A 130 12.17 12.42 6.51
C ASN A 130 11.44 13.42 5.59
N SER A 131 12.10 14.51 5.14
CA SER A 131 11.46 15.52 4.30
C SER A 131 11.18 15.03 2.87
N ARG A 132 11.88 13.99 2.40
CA ARG A 132 11.67 13.39 1.08
C ARG A 132 10.34 12.63 0.99
N TYR A 133 9.84 12.14 2.11
CA TYR A 133 8.51 11.54 2.20
C TYR A 133 7.39 12.57 2.22
N SER A 134 7.66 13.89 2.20
CA SER A 134 6.63 14.92 2.35
C SER A 134 5.47 14.85 1.34
N ARG A 135 5.67 14.20 0.19
CA ARG A 135 4.67 14.03 -0.86
C ARG A 135 3.82 12.77 -0.71
N THR A 136 4.21 11.82 0.14
CA THR A 136 3.57 10.52 0.29
C THR A 136 3.20 10.29 1.76
N GLU A 137 1.94 9.96 2.03
CA GLU A 137 1.51 9.62 3.40
C GLU A 137 1.94 8.20 3.78
N HIS A 138 1.97 7.32 2.78
CA HIS A 138 2.42 5.95 2.90
C HIS A 138 3.37 5.59 1.75
N GLY A 139 4.25 4.63 1.97
CA GLY A 139 5.13 4.07 0.96
C GLY A 139 5.59 2.66 1.33
N PHE A 140 6.25 1.99 0.40
CA PHE A 140 6.80 0.65 0.62
C PHE A 140 8.32 0.66 0.56
N GLY A 141 8.92 -0.26 1.31
CA GLY A 141 10.36 -0.51 1.31
C GLY A 141 10.64 -1.98 1.53
N LEU A 142 11.88 -2.39 1.28
CA LEU A 142 12.34 -3.76 1.45
C LEU A 142 13.41 -3.82 2.52
N VAL A 143 13.43 -4.89 3.31
CA VAL A 143 14.56 -5.19 4.18
C VAL A 143 15.78 -5.51 3.31
N ALA A 144 16.77 -4.64 3.30
CA ALA A 144 18.04 -4.87 2.63
C ALA A 144 18.92 -5.84 3.42
N SER A 145 18.93 -5.70 4.75
CA SER A 145 19.60 -6.63 5.66
C SER A 145 19.02 -6.52 7.07
N ALA A 146 19.12 -7.60 7.84
CA ALA A 146 18.79 -7.63 9.26
C ALA A 146 19.79 -8.55 9.98
N GLY A 147 20.26 -8.17 11.16
CA GLY A 147 21.24 -8.96 11.89
C GLY A 147 21.81 -8.26 13.13
N PRO A 148 22.70 -8.95 13.87
CA PRO A 148 23.35 -8.37 15.04
C PRO A 148 24.24 -7.19 14.64
N VAL A 149 24.21 -6.13 15.44
CA VAL A 149 25.09 -4.96 15.34
C VAL A 149 26.33 -5.24 16.18
N ALA A 150 27.50 -5.04 15.59
CA ALA A 150 28.78 -5.22 16.28
C ALA A 150 29.01 -4.06 17.27
N GLU A 151 28.40 -4.14 18.45
CA GLU A 151 28.65 -3.25 19.58
C GLU A 151 29.01 -4.09 20.82
N PRO A 152 29.90 -3.62 21.70
CA PRO A 152 30.24 -4.31 22.94
C PRO A 152 29.05 -4.29 23.91
N GLY A 153 28.35 -5.42 24.06
CA GLY A 153 27.16 -5.56 24.92
C GLY A 153 26.28 -6.76 24.55
N PRO A 154 25.06 -6.87 25.13
CA PRO A 154 24.05 -7.80 24.62
C PRO A 154 23.85 -7.53 23.12
N SER A 155 23.73 -8.59 22.32
CA SER A 155 23.68 -8.51 20.86
C SER A 155 22.42 -7.78 20.38
N ASN A 156 22.53 -6.47 20.21
CA ASN A 156 21.51 -5.64 19.58
C ASN A 156 21.35 -6.05 18.13
N TYR A 157 20.13 -6.09 17.63
CA TYR A 157 19.79 -6.30 16.23
C TYR A 157 19.47 -4.96 15.57
N GLY A 158 19.91 -4.84 14.33
CA GLY A 158 19.60 -3.73 13.44
C GLY A 158 19.10 -4.24 12.09
N ALA A 159 18.40 -3.38 11.37
CA ALA A 159 18.01 -3.64 10.00
C ALA A 159 18.30 -2.42 9.12
N ALA A 160 18.70 -2.68 7.87
CA ALA A 160 18.76 -1.70 6.82
C ALA A 160 17.56 -1.89 5.89
N VAL A 161 16.95 -0.78 5.47
CA VAL A 161 15.78 -0.74 4.61
C VAL A 161 16.14 -0.02 3.32
N PHE A 162 15.70 -0.60 2.20
CA PHE A 162 15.79 -0.07 0.85
C PHE A 162 14.43 0.53 0.46
N ALA A 163 14.38 1.82 0.12
CA ALA A 163 13.14 2.49 -0.25
C ALA A 163 13.36 3.56 -1.33
N ARG A 164 12.28 4.02 -1.96
CA ARG A 164 12.28 5.11 -2.96
C ARG A 164 11.38 6.26 -2.47
N PRO A 165 11.86 7.14 -1.58
CA PRO A 165 11.01 8.16 -0.95
C PRO A 165 10.35 9.12 -1.96
N ASN A 166 11.02 9.36 -3.10
CA ASN A 166 10.57 10.29 -4.14
C ASN A 166 9.66 9.66 -5.20
N LEU A 167 9.33 8.37 -5.07
CA LEU A 167 8.45 7.66 -5.99
C LEU A 167 7.22 7.21 -5.23
N ALA A 168 6.05 7.73 -5.59
CA ALA A 168 4.82 7.40 -4.89
C ALA A 168 4.47 5.91 -5.09
N SER A 169 3.98 5.29 -4.01
CA SER A 169 3.37 3.97 -4.04
C SER A 169 1.88 4.11 -4.39
N LEU A 170 1.29 3.07 -4.98
CA LEU A 170 -0.16 2.97 -5.01
C LEU A 170 -0.61 2.51 -3.63
N THR A 171 -1.26 3.39 -2.87
CA THR A 171 -1.70 3.10 -1.51
C THR A 171 -3.21 2.94 -1.48
N LEU A 172 -3.69 2.10 -0.57
CA LEU A 172 -5.11 1.99 -0.25
C LEU A 172 -5.30 2.69 1.09
N GLU A 173 -6.04 3.80 1.09
CA GLU A 173 -6.29 4.54 2.31
C GLU A 173 -7.37 3.79 3.13
N PRO A 174 -7.25 3.72 4.47
CA PRO A 174 -8.35 3.21 5.27
C PRO A 174 -9.60 4.04 5.01
N LEU A 175 -10.67 3.35 4.67
CA LEU A 175 -11.78 3.97 3.98
C LEU A 175 -12.59 4.85 4.94
N LEU A 176 -13.08 5.97 4.42
CA LEU A 176 -13.98 6.84 5.18
C LEU A 176 -15.30 6.09 5.45
N PRO A 177 -15.91 6.26 6.64
CA PRO A 177 -17.24 5.71 6.92
C PRO A 177 -18.23 6.11 5.83
N PRO A 178 -19.25 5.32 5.46
CA PRO A 178 -20.20 5.69 4.40
C PRO A 178 -20.84 7.08 4.59
N ALA A 179 -21.17 7.45 5.83
CA ALA A 179 -21.68 8.78 6.17
C ALA A 179 -20.66 9.91 5.93
N ALA A 180 -19.36 9.61 6.04
CA ALA A 180 -18.28 10.50 5.65
C ALA A 180 -17.94 10.38 4.15
N SER A 181 -18.18 9.22 3.52
CA SER A 181 -17.96 9.04 2.09
C SER A 181 -18.96 9.83 1.26
N GLU A 182 -20.20 10.04 1.73
CA GLU A 182 -21.14 10.97 1.08
C GLU A 182 -20.65 12.43 1.12
N ALA A 183 -19.96 12.86 2.19
CA ALA A 183 -19.37 14.20 2.27
C ALA A 183 -17.99 14.31 1.58
N ALA A 184 -17.29 13.18 1.43
CA ALA A 184 -15.92 13.10 0.93
C ALA A 184 -15.79 12.50 -0.47
N CYS A 185 -16.90 12.10 -1.09
CA CYS A 185 -16.89 11.67 -2.47
C CYS A 185 -16.47 12.85 -3.33
N LEU A 186 -15.65 12.59 -4.35
CA LEU A 186 -15.24 13.60 -5.33
C LEU A 186 -16.45 14.27 -6.03
N SER A 187 -17.63 13.64 -5.99
CA SER A 187 -18.89 14.20 -6.46
C SER A 187 -19.44 15.32 -5.58
N ASP A 188 -19.09 15.34 -4.28
CA ASP A 188 -19.65 16.25 -3.27
C ASP A 188 -18.62 17.29 -2.79
N LEU A 189 -17.33 17.01 -2.99
CA LEU A 189 -16.27 18.01 -2.95
C LEU A 189 -16.58 19.30 -3.75
N PRO A 190 -17.23 19.28 -4.94
CA PRO A 190 -17.59 20.48 -5.69
C PRO A 190 -18.51 21.42 -4.92
N THR A 191 -19.29 20.94 -3.95
CA THR A 191 -20.13 21.83 -3.14
C THR A 191 -19.29 22.64 -2.14
N SER A 192 -18.31 21.99 -1.49
CA SER A 192 -17.40 22.63 -0.52
C SER A 192 -16.22 23.39 -1.15
N LEU A 193 -15.72 22.91 -2.30
CA LEU A 193 -14.56 23.43 -3.01
C LEU A 193 -14.91 24.20 -4.28
N GLY A 194 -16.18 24.24 -4.68
CA GLY A 194 -16.65 24.57 -6.04
C GLY A 194 -15.84 25.64 -6.78
N PRO A 195 -15.74 26.87 -6.26
CA PRO A 195 -14.96 27.93 -6.92
C PRO A 195 -13.45 27.68 -6.96
N ARG A 196 -12.89 26.96 -5.98
CA ARG A 196 -11.45 26.66 -5.86
C ARG A 196 -11.03 25.41 -6.64
N LEU A 197 -11.97 24.50 -6.96
CA LEU A 197 -11.66 23.20 -7.56
C LEU A 197 -10.88 23.30 -8.89
N PRO A 198 -11.23 24.20 -9.84
CA PRO A 198 -10.42 24.37 -11.06
C PRO A 198 -8.98 24.80 -10.77
N ALA A 199 -8.77 25.72 -9.82
CA ALA A 199 -7.44 26.19 -9.44
C ALA A 199 -6.63 25.09 -8.74
N LEU A 200 -7.26 24.33 -7.83
CA LEU A 200 -6.64 23.17 -7.19
C LEU A 200 -6.28 22.08 -8.21
N ARG A 201 -7.12 21.87 -9.22
CA ARG A 201 -6.85 20.92 -10.30
C ARG A 201 -5.65 21.33 -11.13
N ALA A 202 -5.60 22.60 -11.56
CA ALA A 202 -4.46 23.14 -12.30
C ALA A 202 -3.17 23.06 -11.48
N ALA A 203 -3.21 23.43 -10.19
CA ALA A 203 -2.06 23.36 -9.29
C ALA A 203 -1.55 21.93 -9.08
N SER A 204 -2.46 20.96 -8.91
CA SER A 204 -2.11 19.55 -8.70
C SER A 204 -1.46 18.94 -9.94
N LEU A 205 -2.03 19.19 -11.13
CA LEU A 205 -1.46 18.76 -12.42
C LEU A 205 -0.08 19.37 -12.66
N ALA A 206 0.08 20.67 -12.42
CA ALA A 206 1.35 21.36 -12.55
C ALA A 206 2.40 20.80 -11.56
N ALA A 207 2.03 20.58 -10.30
CA ALA A 207 2.93 20.03 -9.28
C ALA A 207 3.41 18.59 -9.60
N ALA A 208 2.59 17.83 -10.33
CA ALA A 208 2.91 16.49 -10.84
C ALA A 208 3.58 16.50 -12.22
N ASN A 209 3.86 17.68 -12.79
CA ASN A 209 4.40 17.85 -14.14
C ASN A 209 3.57 17.12 -15.22
N PHE A 210 2.23 17.12 -15.08
CA PHE A 210 1.30 16.44 -15.99
C PHE A 210 1.64 14.95 -16.19
N ARG A 211 2.01 14.29 -15.09
CA ARG A 211 2.31 12.85 -15.03
C ARG A 211 1.59 12.20 -13.86
N CYS A 212 1.27 10.93 -14.03
CA CYS A 212 0.84 10.09 -12.93
C CYS A 212 1.96 10.01 -11.88
N GLU A 213 1.66 10.32 -10.62
CA GLU A 213 2.66 10.33 -9.54
C GLU A 213 3.20 8.95 -9.20
N VAL A 214 2.41 7.90 -9.47
CA VAL A 214 2.75 6.50 -9.18
C VAL A 214 3.50 5.87 -10.36
N SER A 215 2.93 5.88 -11.56
CA SER A 215 3.57 5.25 -12.72
C SER A 215 4.51 6.17 -13.49
N GLY A 216 4.41 7.49 -13.34
CA GLY A 216 5.16 8.44 -14.16
C GLY A 216 4.67 8.59 -15.61
N ALA A 217 3.59 7.90 -15.99
CA ALA A 217 2.95 8.01 -17.31
C ALA A 217 2.47 9.45 -17.54
N SER A 218 2.72 10.02 -18.70
CA SER A 218 2.22 11.36 -19.06
C SER A 218 0.76 11.31 -19.53
N GLU A 219 0.12 12.48 -19.57
CA GLU A 219 -1.25 12.64 -20.11
C GLU A 219 -1.40 12.16 -21.56
N ALA A 220 -0.33 12.28 -22.37
CA ALA A 220 -0.31 11.77 -23.74
C ALA A 220 -0.28 10.23 -23.82
N GLN A 221 0.24 9.57 -22.78
CA GLN A 221 0.26 8.10 -22.72
C GLN A 221 -1.04 7.55 -22.15
N LEU A 222 -1.56 8.17 -21.08
CA LEU A 222 -2.77 7.74 -20.39
C LEU A 222 -3.54 8.95 -19.86
N PRO A 223 -4.89 8.97 -19.92
CA PRO A 223 -5.68 10.02 -19.30
C PRO A 223 -5.36 10.17 -17.82
N LEU A 224 -5.24 11.41 -17.33
CA LEU A 224 -4.95 11.70 -15.93
C LEU A 224 -6.21 12.15 -15.20
N VAL A 225 -6.37 11.68 -13.97
CA VAL A 225 -7.46 12.03 -13.06
C VAL A 225 -6.90 12.40 -11.69
N LEU A 226 -7.65 13.23 -10.97
CA LEU A 226 -7.30 13.62 -9.61
C LEU A 226 -7.95 12.67 -8.61
N THR A 227 -7.16 12.17 -7.68
CA THR A 227 -7.59 11.26 -6.61
C THR A 227 -7.28 11.90 -5.25
N PRO A 228 -8.23 11.97 -4.30
CA PRO A 228 -7.96 12.54 -2.99
C PRO A 228 -6.93 11.71 -2.24
N VAL A 229 -6.02 12.38 -1.53
CA VAL A 229 -5.08 11.76 -0.60
C VAL A 229 -5.45 12.15 0.82
N TRP A 230 -5.80 11.13 1.59
CA TRP A 230 -6.26 11.28 2.97
C TRP A 230 -5.15 10.99 3.96
N ARG A 231 -5.17 11.69 5.08
CA ARG A 231 -4.28 11.47 6.22
C ARG A 231 -5.09 11.19 7.48
N PHE A 232 -4.66 10.20 8.25
CA PHE A 232 -5.40 9.67 9.39
C PHE A 232 -4.71 10.04 10.70
N ASN A 233 -5.39 10.84 11.52
CA ASN A 233 -4.98 11.13 12.88
C ASN A 233 -5.72 10.22 13.86
N ALA A 234 -5.10 9.10 14.22
CA ALA A 234 -5.68 8.18 15.21
C ALA A 234 -5.87 8.84 16.58
N GLY A 235 -4.92 9.67 17.03
CA GLY A 235 -5.00 10.33 18.33
C GLY A 235 -6.15 11.34 18.43
N ALA A 236 -6.45 12.04 17.32
CA ALA A 236 -7.54 13.02 17.28
C ALA A 236 -8.83 12.46 16.66
N ARG A 237 -8.85 11.20 16.21
CA ARG A 237 -9.95 10.59 15.43
C ARG A 237 -10.41 11.47 14.26
N ARG A 238 -9.44 11.95 13.48
CA ARG A 238 -9.65 12.85 12.34
C ARG A 238 -9.09 12.27 11.06
N VAL A 239 -9.78 12.48 9.95
CA VAL A 239 -9.31 12.20 8.60
C VAL A 239 -9.25 13.51 7.83
N GLN A 240 -8.09 13.80 7.24
CA GLN A 240 -7.82 15.08 6.60
C GLN A 240 -7.56 14.90 5.12
N LEU A 241 -8.28 15.64 4.27
CA LEU A 241 -7.91 15.77 2.85
C LEU A 241 -6.65 16.64 2.76
N VAL A 242 -5.51 16.03 2.44
CA VAL A 242 -4.22 16.71 2.41
C VAL A 242 -3.95 17.32 1.04
N ARG A 243 -4.29 16.59 -0.02
CA ARG A 243 -4.03 17.01 -1.40
C ARG A 243 -4.83 16.17 -2.40
N LEU A 244 -4.76 16.55 -3.66
CA LEU A 244 -5.20 15.74 -4.79
C LEU A 244 -3.95 15.14 -5.48
N ALA A 245 -3.88 13.82 -5.56
CA ALA A 245 -2.87 13.11 -6.34
C ALA A 245 -3.27 12.99 -7.79
N VAL A 246 -2.29 13.10 -8.69
CA VAL A 246 -2.50 12.86 -10.12
C VAL A 246 -2.23 11.38 -10.41
N LEU A 247 -3.29 10.64 -10.75
CA LEU A 247 -3.20 9.25 -11.16
C LEU A 247 -3.59 9.11 -12.63
N SER A 248 -3.10 8.07 -13.31
CA SER A 248 -3.70 7.68 -14.58
C SER A 248 -5.10 7.10 -14.32
N GLN A 249 -6.02 7.27 -15.26
CA GLN A 249 -7.38 6.78 -15.15
C GLN A 249 -7.45 5.28 -14.84
N PRO A 250 -6.69 4.37 -15.52
CA PRO A 250 -6.74 2.95 -15.19
C PRO A 250 -6.25 2.65 -13.77
N LEU A 251 -5.27 3.40 -13.25
CA LEU A 251 -4.82 3.22 -11.86
C LEU A 251 -5.84 3.71 -10.84
N ALA A 252 -6.47 4.86 -11.10
CA ALA A 252 -7.52 5.36 -10.23
C ALA A 252 -8.73 4.42 -10.18
N GLU A 253 -9.11 3.83 -11.33
CA GLU A 253 -10.17 2.82 -11.40
C GLU A 253 -9.80 1.54 -10.63
N ALA A 254 -8.57 1.04 -10.80
CA ALA A 254 -8.09 -0.13 -10.05
C ALA A 254 -8.08 0.12 -8.53
N LYS A 255 -7.54 1.28 -8.11
CA LYS A 255 -7.56 1.72 -6.71
C LYS A 255 -8.98 1.75 -6.16
N ARG A 256 -9.92 2.40 -6.86
CA ARG A 256 -11.33 2.50 -6.44
C ARG A 256 -11.98 1.13 -6.27
N ARG A 257 -11.78 0.20 -7.20
CA ARG A 257 -12.36 -1.16 -7.11
C ARG A 257 -11.80 -1.95 -5.94
N LEU A 258 -10.49 -1.87 -5.69
CA LEU A 258 -9.87 -2.50 -4.52
C LEU A 258 -10.43 -1.91 -3.22
N GLU A 259 -10.57 -0.59 -3.17
CA GLU A 259 -11.15 0.13 -2.04
C GLU A 259 -12.61 -0.25 -1.77
N GLU A 260 -13.43 -0.40 -2.81
CA GLU A 260 -14.81 -0.89 -2.70
C GLU A 260 -14.87 -2.32 -2.16
N GLY A 261 -13.97 -3.20 -2.62
CA GLY A 261 -13.86 -4.57 -2.11
C GLY A 261 -13.42 -4.62 -0.64
N LEU A 262 -12.41 -3.83 -0.27
CA LEU A 262 -11.94 -3.73 1.11
C LEU A 262 -13.00 -3.13 2.04
N MET A 263 -13.83 -2.21 1.53
CA MET A 263 -14.98 -1.67 2.24
C MET A 263 -15.99 -2.75 2.56
N ALA A 264 -16.38 -3.53 1.55
CA ALA A 264 -17.34 -4.62 1.72
C ALA A 264 -16.81 -5.66 2.72
N ALA A 265 -15.52 -6.00 2.63
CA ALA A 265 -14.85 -6.92 3.55
C ALA A 265 -14.81 -6.37 4.98
N ALA A 266 -14.50 -5.09 5.17
CA ALA A 266 -14.49 -4.45 6.49
C ALA A 266 -15.90 -4.38 7.11
N ALA A 267 -16.92 -4.02 6.31
CA ALA A 267 -18.31 -3.98 6.77
C ALA A 267 -18.81 -5.36 7.18
N ALA A 268 -18.45 -6.41 6.42
CA ALA A 268 -18.77 -7.79 6.79
C ALA A 268 -18.11 -8.21 8.12
N ALA A 269 -16.84 -7.86 8.33
CA ALA A 269 -16.14 -8.13 9.59
C ALA A 269 -16.76 -7.39 10.78
N VAL A 270 -17.17 -6.12 10.60
CA VAL A 270 -17.90 -5.36 11.63
C VAL A 270 -19.25 -6.00 11.93
N ALA A 271 -20.00 -6.42 10.91
CA ALA A 271 -21.30 -7.09 11.09
C ALA A 271 -21.18 -8.45 11.79
N ALA A 272 -20.07 -9.17 11.57
CA ALA A 272 -19.74 -10.41 12.27
C ALA A 272 -19.23 -10.21 13.71
N GLY A 273 -19.15 -8.95 14.18
CA GLY A 273 -18.74 -8.61 15.54
C GLY A 273 -17.23 -8.67 15.77
N GLU A 274 -16.43 -8.60 14.71
CA GLU A 274 -15.01 -8.93 14.79
C GLU A 274 -14.09 -7.78 15.24
N LEU A 275 -14.52 -6.52 15.14
CA LEU A 275 -13.60 -5.40 15.34
C LEU A 275 -14.29 -4.20 16.01
N PRO A 276 -13.63 -3.54 17.00
CA PRO A 276 -12.27 -3.03 16.80
C PRO A 276 -11.31 -3.08 18.03
N GLY A 277 -10.04 -3.41 17.79
CA GLY A 277 -8.89 -2.62 18.30
C GLY A 277 -8.58 -2.44 19.80
N ALA A 278 -9.36 -2.91 20.78
CA ALA A 278 -9.09 -2.62 22.21
C ALA A 278 -8.11 -3.58 22.94
N SER A 279 -7.38 -4.44 22.24
CA SER A 279 -6.19 -5.10 22.82
C SER A 279 -4.90 -4.50 22.25
N ALA A 280 -4.90 -3.20 21.96
CA ALA A 280 -3.69 -2.45 21.71
C ALA A 280 -2.75 -2.52 22.92
N ALA A 281 -1.62 -3.21 22.72
CA ALA A 281 -0.30 -2.84 23.22
C ALA A 281 -0.20 -2.38 24.69
N GLY A 282 -0.04 -3.33 25.63
CA GLY A 282 0.65 -3.03 26.91
C GLY A 282 0.13 -3.69 28.20
N ALA A 283 -1.01 -4.37 28.21
CA ALA A 283 -1.54 -4.94 29.46
C ALA A 283 -1.04 -6.39 29.69
N SER A 284 0.13 -6.52 30.30
CA SER A 284 0.59 -7.74 30.99
C SER A 284 -0.29 -8.01 32.22
N GLY A 285 -1.50 -8.54 32.02
CA GLY A 285 -2.42 -8.90 33.09
C GLY A 285 -3.08 -10.25 32.81
N ILE A 286 -2.59 -11.30 33.45
CA ILE A 286 -3.12 -12.66 33.37
C ILE A 286 -4.46 -12.70 34.13
N SER A 287 -5.59 -12.83 33.44
CA SER A 287 -6.81 -13.40 34.05
C SER A 287 -7.62 -14.14 32.99
N GLY A 288 -7.89 -15.41 33.27
CA GLY A 288 -8.47 -16.35 32.32
C GLY A 288 -9.97 -16.17 32.16
N SER A 289 -10.41 -15.88 30.93
CA SER A 289 -11.79 -16.10 30.50
C SER A 289 -11.75 -16.92 29.20
N SER A 290 -12.37 -18.11 29.23
CA SER A 290 -12.26 -19.15 28.20
C SER A 290 -13.48 -19.24 27.27
N GLY A 291 -14.18 -18.12 27.02
CA GLY A 291 -15.53 -18.14 26.44
C GLY A 291 -15.73 -17.54 25.04
N SER A 292 -14.72 -16.98 24.36
CA SER A 292 -14.96 -16.16 23.14
C SER A 292 -14.23 -16.58 21.85
N SER A 293 -13.76 -17.83 21.74
CA SER A 293 -12.92 -18.22 20.58
C SER A 293 -13.70 -18.41 19.26
N GLY A 294 -14.96 -18.85 19.30
CA GLY A 294 -15.71 -19.21 18.08
C GLY A 294 -16.07 -18.03 17.17
N ALA A 295 -16.58 -16.93 17.74
CA ALA A 295 -17.02 -15.78 16.95
C ALA A 295 -15.85 -15.04 16.25
N ALA A 296 -14.70 -14.95 16.92
CA ALA A 296 -13.49 -14.35 16.33
C ALA A 296 -12.89 -15.23 15.22
N GLU A 297 -13.07 -16.55 15.28
CA GLU A 297 -12.58 -17.46 14.24
C GLU A 297 -13.48 -17.41 12.99
N GLU A 298 -14.80 -17.39 13.18
CA GLU A 298 -15.79 -17.33 12.09
C GLU A 298 -15.70 -16.04 11.29
N ALA A 299 -15.58 -14.91 11.98
CA ALA A 299 -15.45 -13.63 11.32
C ALA A 299 -14.08 -13.49 10.59
N GLY A 300 -13.02 -14.08 11.15
CA GLY A 300 -11.69 -14.05 10.54
C GLY A 300 -11.65 -14.87 9.26
N ALA A 301 -12.46 -15.93 9.20
CA ALA A 301 -12.71 -16.68 7.98
C ALA A 301 -13.47 -15.83 6.96
N ALA A 302 -14.54 -15.11 7.34
CA ALA A 302 -15.29 -14.25 6.43
C ALA A 302 -14.44 -13.12 5.84
N LEU A 303 -13.62 -12.43 6.66
CA LEU A 303 -12.68 -11.44 6.17
C LEU A 303 -11.66 -12.07 5.21
N SER A 304 -11.17 -13.27 5.52
CA SER A 304 -10.20 -13.97 4.67
C SER A 304 -10.82 -14.37 3.33
N GLU A 305 -12.06 -14.86 3.31
CA GLU A 305 -12.78 -15.19 2.08
C GLU A 305 -13.02 -13.96 1.21
N ALA A 306 -13.49 -12.86 1.80
CA ALA A 306 -13.70 -11.60 1.09
C ALA A 306 -12.40 -11.06 0.48
N LEU A 307 -11.29 -11.13 1.23
CA LEU A 307 -9.97 -10.74 0.73
C LEU A 307 -9.44 -11.69 -0.34
N SER A 308 -9.69 -12.99 -0.22
CA SER A 308 -9.35 -13.97 -1.26
C SER A 308 -10.09 -13.71 -2.58
N GLY A 309 -11.30 -13.14 -2.54
CA GLY A 309 -12.00 -12.69 -3.74
C GLY A 309 -11.35 -11.48 -4.42
N LEU A 310 -10.62 -10.65 -3.67
CA LEU A 310 -9.82 -9.55 -4.22
C LEU A 310 -8.49 -10.03 -4.79
N LEU A 311 -7.88 -11.04 -4.15
CA LEU A 311 -6.68 -11.70 -4.67
C LEU A 311 -6.99 -12.37 -6.01
N GLY A 312 -6.17 -12.11 -7.02
CA GLY A 312 -6.37 -12.65 -8.38
C GLY A 312 -7.31 -11.83 -9.26
N THR A 313 -7.81 -10.70 -8.78
CA THR A 313 -8.38 -9.67 -9.66
C THR A 313 -7.27 -8.99 -10.48
N PRO A 314 -7.54 -8.52 -11.71
CA PRO A 314 -6.56 -7.75 -12.48
C PRO A 314 -6.07 -6.50 -11.75
N GLU A 315 -6.92 -5.89 -10.92
CA GLU A 315 -6.62 -4.72 -10.11
C GLU A 315 -5.62 -5.04 -9.00
N GLU A 316 -5.79 -6.17 -8.31
CA GLU A 316 -4.84 -6.64 -7.31
C GLU A 316 -3.48 -6.95 -7.95
N TYR A 317 -3.47 -7.66 -9.08
CA TYR A 317 -2.23 -7.90 -9.81
C TYR A 317 -1.51 -6.58 -10.15
N LEU A 318 -2.23 -5.62 -10.73
CA LEU A 318 -1.67 -4.30 -11.06
C LEU A 318 -1.14 -3.57 -9.80
N PHE A 319 -1.88 -3.65 -8.69
CA PHE A 319 -1.49 -3.07 -7.42
C PHE A 319 -0.20 -3.69 -6.87
N SER A 320 -0.12 -5.02 -6.88
CA SER A 320 1.01 -5.80 -6.39
C SER A 320 2.26 -5.54 -7.25
N GLU A 321 2.12 -5.56 -8.57
CA GLU A 321 3.21 -5.26 -9.52
C GLU A 321 3.78 -3.85 -9.34
N ILE A 322 2.92 -2.83 -9.26
CA ILE A 322 3.35 -1.43 -9.13
C ILE A 322 4.09 -1.17 -7.81
N ASN A 323 3.67 -1.85 -6.76
CA ASN A 323 4.27 -1.70 -5.44
C ASN A 323 5.41 -2.69 -5.17
N GLY A 324 5.63 -3.67 -6.06
CA GLY A 324 6.59 -4.75 -5.85
C GLY A 324 6.22 -5.67 -4.68
N LEU A 325 4.93 -5.89 -4.47
CA LEU A 325 4.41 -6.80 -3.45
C LEU A 325 4.27 -8.20 -4.03
N GLY A 326 4.73 -9.22 -3.31
CA GLY A 326 4.34 -10.59 -3.61
C GLY A 326 2.90 -10.87 -3.16
N GLU A 327 2.32 -11.95 -3.66
CA GLU A 327 1.01 -12.44 -3.21
C GLU A 327 0.98 -12.66 -1.68
N GLU A 328 2.08 -13.16 -1.11
CA GLU A 328 2.26 -13.35 0.33
C GLU A 328 2.26 -12.03 1.14
N ASP A 329 2.56 -10.90 0.49
CA ASP A 329 2.63 -9.57 1.10
C ASP A 329 1.30 -8.80 0.93
N ALA A 330 0.62 -8.96 -0.21
CA ALA A 330 -0.64 -8.26 -0.51
C ALA A 330 -1.73 -8.55 0.53
N LEU A 331 -1.92 -9.83 0.89
CA LEU A 331 -2.96 -10.22 1.84
C LEU A 331 -2.76 -9.62 3.25
N PRO A 332 -1.57 -9.70 3.89
CA PRO A 332 -1.29 -8.96 5.13
C PRO A 332 -1.59 -7.46 5.04
N TYR A 333 -1.19 -6.81 3.93
CA TYR A 333 -1.46 -5.39 3.74
C TYR A 333 -2.96 -5.10 3.65
N PHE A 334 -3.73 -5.87 2.87
CA PHE A 334 -5.18 -5.72 2.79
C PHE A 334 -5.87 -5.94 4.13
N ARG A 335 -5.45 -6.95 4.91
CA ARG A 335 -5.94 -7.14 6.28
C ARG A 335 -5.62 -5.95 7.19
N LEU A 336 -4.46 -5.33 7.05
CA LEU A 336 -4.11 -4.11 7.78
C LEU A 336 -5.05 -2.96 7.41
N VAL A 337 -5.30 -2.74 6.13
CA VAL A 337 -6.20 -1.68 5.64
C VAL A 337 -7.63 -1.93 6.08
N CYS A 338 -8.18 -3.15 5.93
CA CYS A 338 -9.52 -3.50 6.40
C CYS A 338 -9.69 -3.29 7.90
N ARG A 339 -8.70 -3.70 8.73
CA ARG A 339 -8.77 -3.48 10.18
C ARG A 339 -8.81 -2.00 10.53
N ARG A 340 -8.02 -1.17 9.84
CA ARG A 340 -8.05 0.29 10.03
C ARG A 340 -9.38 0.89 9.59
N ALA A 341 -9.92 0.46 8.44
CA ALA A 341 -11.23 0.89 7.96
C ALA A 341 -12.34 0.54 8.96
N ALA A 342 -12.33 -0.69 9.51
CA ALA A 342 -13.28 -1.11 10.53
C ALA A 342 -13.19 -0.24 11.80
N VAL A 343 -11.99 0.11 12.27
CA VAL A 343 -11.79 1.02 13.41
C VAL A 343 -12.38 2.40 13.11
N VAL A 344 -12.07 2.97 11.94
CA VAL A 344 -12.57 4.28 11.53
C VAL A 344 -14.11 4.30 11.46
N GLN A 345 -14.71 3.24 10.91
CA GLN A 345 -16.17 3.07 10.83
C GLN A 345 -16.82 2.95 12.22
N ALA A 346 -16.24 2.16 13.11
CA ALA A 346 -16.79 1.92 14.44
C ALA A 346 -16.68 3.14 15.37
N GLU A 347 -15.63 3.94 15.22
CA GLU A 347 -15.35 5.06 16.14
C GLU A 347 -15.89 6.41 15.69
N GLY A 348 -16.48 6.53 14.50
CA GLY A 348 -17.13 7.76 14.03
C GLY A 348 -16.18 8.93 13.86
N TRP A 349 -15.10 8.76 13.09
CA TRP A 349 -14.06 9.78 12.91
C TRP A 349 -14.57 11.04 12.18
N GLN A 350 -14.00 12.20 12.53
CA GLN A 350 -14.31 13.49 11.90
C GLN A 350 -13.55 13.67 10.58
N VAL A 351 -14.18 14.29 9.58
CA VAL A 351 -13.53 14.63 8.30
C VAL A 351 -13.20 16.13 8.25
N GLU A 352 -11.97 16.45 7.87
CA GLU A 352 -11.45 17.82 7.75
C GLU A 352 -10.83 18.05 6.36
N LEU A 353 -10.93 19.27 5.84
CA LEU A 353 -10.31 19.68 4.58
C LEU A 353 -9.13 20.62 4.89
N LEU A 354 -7.89 20.24 4.56
CA LEU A 354 -6.69 21.04 4.85
C LEU A 354 -6.14 21.81 3.63
N MET A 355 -6.79 21.72 2.48
CA MET A 355 -6.25 22.17 1.17
C MET A 355 -6.16 23.68 0.94
#